data_AF-F7A3S4-F1
#
_entry.id   AF-F7A3S4-F1
#
_cell.length_a   1.000
_cell.length_b   1.000
_cell.length_c   1.000
_cell.angle_alpha   90.00
_cell.angle_beta   90.00
_cell.angle_gamma   90.00
#
_symmetry.space_group_name_H-M   'P 1'
#
loop_
_entity.id
_entity.type
_entity.pdbx_description
1 polymer ?
#
loop_
_entity_poly.entity_id
_entity_poly.type
_entity_poly.pdbx_seq_one_letter_code
_entity_poly.pdbx_strand_id
1 'polypeptide(L)'
;MKFLSFQQDNPFLTHGYRSYLSAKQCCKSVLIKSNELVNIWTHGGMFVYLFILLFYDQFYLLSSLKASVADHFIFLTFSVCSQACMLCSAGYHTFNCHVHEKVATRWYSVDLVGITVGMLGCYMIGLYYGFYCFNMTKLFYQVIVISMIVVSISLMIHPKYLSKRWRNTRILHLSMITISGLLPTLHWSIVSTEMEVKLFLSSVFILYAILGVALSFYLSKFPERYFPGRFNYIGHSHNWWHVFVAISLWHWRNFAISVLAYRLNTTCLQTS
;
A
#
# COMPACT_ATOMS: atom_id res chain seq x y z
N MET A 1 2.75 -34.57 -1.10
CA MET A 1 3.33 -33.57 -2.03
C MET A 1 4.29 -32.71 -1.22
N LYS A 2 5.57 -32.60 -1.60
CA LYS A 2 6.54 -31.76 -0.86
C LYS A 2 6.26 -30.29 -1.21
N PHE A 3 6.00 -29.46 -0.20
CA PHE A 3 5.88 -28.01 -0.36
C PHE A 3 7.16 -27.34 0.14
N LEU A 4 7.47 -26.15 -0.37
CA LEU A 4 8.54 -25.35 0.21
C LEU A 4 8.10 -24.87 1.60
N SER A 5 8.93 -25.12 2.63
CA SER A 5 8.60 -24.87 4.05
C SER A 5 8.28 -23.41 4.37
N PHE A 6 8.71 -22.48 3.52
CA PHE A 6 8.41 -21.05 3.65
C PHE A 6 7.04 -20.65 3.06
N GLN A 7 6.40 -21.49 2.22
CA GLN A 7 5.08 -21.20 1.64
C GLN A 7 3.92 -21.59 2.58
N GLN A 8 4.17 -22.44 3.58
CA GLN A 8 3.16 -22.94 4.52
C GLN A 8 3.03 -22.07 5.78
N ASP A 9 3.05 -20.74 5.63
CA ASP A 9 2.88 -19.81 6.75
C ASP A 9 1.44 -19.71 7.27
N ASN A 10 0.49 -20.27 6.51
CA ASN A 10 -0.93 -20.36 6.87
C ASN A 10 -1.37 -21.84 6.89
N PRO A 11 -1.51 -22.47 8.09
CA PRO A 11 -1.84 -23.89 8.19
C PRO A 11 -3.27 -24.22 7.75
N PHE A 12 -4.13 -23.21 7.56
CA PHE A 12 -5.54 -23.40 7.21
C PHE A 12 -5.77 -23.55 5.70
N LEU A 13 -4.78 -23.19 4.89
CA LEU A 13 -4.78 -23.45 3.45
C LEU A 13 -4.16 -24.83 3.22
N THR A 14 -4.95 -25.79 2.75
CA THR A 14 -4.55 -27.21 2.77
C THR A 14 -4.02 -27.73 1.42
N HIS A 15 -4.36 -27.07 0.32
CA HIS A 15 -3.93 -27.44 -1.04
C HIS A 15 -3.97 -26.23 -2.00
N GLY A 16 -3.58 -26.43 -3.26
CA GLY A 16 -3.59 -25.38 -4.30
C GLY A 16 -2.28 -24.58 -4.41
N TYR A 17 -1.26 -24.95 -3.64
CA TYR A 17 0.08 -24.37 -3.68
C TYR A 17 0.83 -24.71 -4.97
N ARG A 18 1.61 -23.74 -5.46
CA ARG A 18 2.62 -23.91 -6.51
C ARG A 18 4.00 -24.04 -5.85
N SER A 19 4.84 -24.96 -6.29
CA SER A 19 6.21 -25.12 -5.76
C SER A 19 7.16 -25.65 -6.84
N TYR A 20 8.46 -25.42 -6.66
CA TYR A 20 9.54 -25.94 -7.51
C TYR A 20 9.44 -25.53 -9.00
N LEU A 21 9.02 -24.30 -9.27
CA LEU A 21 8.91 -23.77 -10.63
C LEU A 21 10.16 -22.96 -11.03
N SER A 22 10.61 -23.10 -12.28
CA SER A 22 11.57 -22.14 -12.88
C SER A 22 10.92 -20.77 -13.08
N ALA A 23 11.70 -19.70 -13.25
CA ALA A 23 11.17 -18.36 -13.49
C ALA A 23 10.15 -18.30 -14.65
N LYS A 24 10.43 -18.99 -15.76
CA LYS A 24 9.51 -19.08 -16.91
C LYS A 24 8.19 -19.77 -16.53
N GLN A 25 8.25 -20.82 -15.71
CA GLN A 25 7.06 -21.52 -15.22
C GLN A 25 6.28 -20.66 -14.20
N CYS A 26 6.96 -19.88 -13.34
CA CYS A 26 6.31 -18.92 -12.46
C CYS A 26 5.47 -17.93 -13.27
N CYS A 27 6.02 -17.32 -14.33
CA CYS A 27 5.27 -16.41 -15.19
C CYS A 27 4.07 -17.08 -15.87
N LYS A 28 4.25 -18.31 -16.41
CA LYS A 28 3.12 -19.07 -17.00
C LYS A 28 2.03 -19.39 -15.99
N SER A 29 2.39 -19.57 -14.73
CA SER A 29 1.45 -19.96 -13.68
C SER A 29 0.55 -18.82 -13.18
N VAL A 30 0.75 -17.58 -13.65
CA VAL A 30 -0.13 -16.42 -13.37
C VAL A 30 -1.57 -16.68 -13.85
N LEU A 31 -1.76 -17.54 -14.86
CA LEU A 31 -3.07 -17.92 -15.38
C LEU A 31 -3.57 -19.28 -14.85
N ILE A 32 -2.79 -19.94 -14.00
CA ILE A 32 -3.11 -21.28 -13.50
C ILE A 32 -3.81 -21.17 -12.15
N LYS A 33 -4.90 -21.92 -11.98
CA LYS A 33 -5.63 -22.02 -10.71
C LYS A 33 -4.68 -22.44 -9.58
N SER A 34 -4.48 -21.53 -8.63
CA SER A 34 -3.65 -21.74 -7.44
C SER A 34 -4.16 -20.87 -6.29
N ASN A 35 -3.67 -21.12 -5.09
CA ASN A 35 -3.96 -20.29 -3.92
C ASN A 35 -3.42 -18.86 -4.04
N GLU A 36 -2.54 -18.59 -5.00
CA GLU A 36 -1.96 -17.28 -5.24
C GLU A 36 -2.62 -16.50 -6.38
N LEU A 37 -3.51 -17.14 -7.15
CA LEU A 37 -4.10 -16.54 -8.35
C LEU A 37 -4.76 -15.19 -8.02
N VAL A 38 -5.62 -15.15 -7.01
CA VAL A 38 -6.31 -13.93 -6.60
C VAL A 38 -5.34 -12.89 -6.04
N ASN A 39 -4.29 -13.29 -5.32
CA ASN A 39 -3.28 -12.36 -4.80
C ASN A 39 -2.52 -11.67 -5.94
N ILE A 40 -2.16 -12.42 -6.99
CA ILE A 40 -1.49 -11.90 -8.18
C ILE A 40 -2.41 -10.92 -8.93
N TRP A 41 -3.65 -11.31 -9.20
CA TRP A 41 -4.55 -10.53 -10.06
C TRP A 41 -5.18 -9.32 -9.38
N THR A 42 -5.39 -9.35 -8.06
CA THR A 42 -5.90 -8.17 -7.32
C THR A 42 -4.90 -7.02 -7.39
N HIS A 43 -3.62 -7.26 -7.08
CA HIS A 43 -2.58 -6.23 -7.17
C HIS A 43 -2.10 -5.99 -8.60
N GLY A 44 -1.98 -7.02 -9.45
CA GLY A 44 -1.63 -6.86 -10.85
C GLY A 44 -2.67 -6.07 -11.64
N GLY A 45 -3.97 -6.33 -11.40
CA GLY A 45 -5.07 -5.55 -11.94
C GLY A 45 -5.08 -4.12 -11.41
N MET A 46 -4.85 -3.93 -10.10
CA MET A 46 -4.74 -2.60 -9.50
C MET A 46 -3.56 -1.79 -10.07
N PHE A 47 -2.43 -2.44 -10.37
CA PHE A 47 -1.31 -1.81 -11.06
C PHE A 47 -1.72 -1.26 -12.43
N VAL A 48 -2.39 -2.08 -13.26
CA VAL A 48 -2.89 -1.64 -14.58
C VAL A 48 -3.91 -0.51 -14.44
N TYR A 49 -4.82 -0.62 -13.48
CA TYR A 49 -5.82 0.42 -13.22
C TYR A 49 -5.17 1.75 -12.81
N LEU A 50 -4.21 1.72 -11.87
CA LEU A 50 -3.47 2.92 -11.47
C LEU A 50 -2.59 3.49 -12.60
N PHE A 51 -2.06 2.64 -13.48
CA PHE A 51 -1.34 3.09 -14.66
C PHE A 51 -2.26 3.86 -15.62
N ILE A 52 -3.48 3.37 -15.87
CA ILE A 52 -4.49 4.10 -16.67
C ILE A 52 -4.85 5.43 -15.98
N LEU A 53 -5.09 5.39 -14.66
CA LEU A 53 -5.40 6.59 -13.89
C LEU A 53 -4.26 7.60 -13.88
N LEU A 54 -2.99 7.17 -13.91
CA LEU A 54 -1.85 8.08 -14.03
C LEU A 54 -1.97 8.94 -15.28
N PHE A 55 -2.25 8.34 -16.45
CA PHE A 55 -2.42 9.12 -17.68
C PHE A 55 -3.66 10.01 -17.62
N TYR A 56 -4.77 9.49 -17.11
CA TYR A 56 -5.98 10.29 -16.92
C TYR A 56 -5.73 11.50 -16.02
N ASP A 57 -5.03 11.31 -14.90
CA ASP A 57 -4.73 12.37 -13.94
C ASP A 57 -3.83 13.43 -14.55
N GLN A 58 -2.72 13.00 -15.16
CA GLN A 58 -1.69 13.90 -15.66
C GLN A 58 -2.10 14.64 -16.93
N PHE A 59 -2.85 14.02 -17.84
CA PHE A 59 -3.14 14.61 -19.15
C PHE A 59 -4.56 15.17 -19.28
N TYR A 60 -5.48 14.77 -18.40
CA TYR A 60 -6.87 15.22 -18.48
C TYR A 60 -7.31 15.92 -17.19
N LEU A 61 -7.35 15.22 -16.06
CA LEU A 61 -7.94 15.75 -14.83
C LEU A 61 -7.21 17.01 -14.33
N LEU A 62 -5.91 16.93 -14.10
CA LEU A 62 -5.14 18.04 -13.53
C LEU A 62 -5.08 19.23 -14.48
N SER A 63 -4.96 18.99 -15.79
CA SER A 63 -5.03 20.03 -16.81
C SER A 63 -6.40 20.71 -16.87
N SER A 64 -7.49 19.94 -16.77
CA SER A 64 -8.86 20.48 -16.75
C SER A 64 -9.14 21.34 -15.51
N LEU A 65 -8.55 20.97 -14.37
CA LEU A 65 -8.60 21.72 -13.12
C LEU A 65 -7.63 22.92 -13.10
N LYS A 66 -6.80 23.09 -14.13
CA LYS A 66 -5.72 24.09 -14.17
C LYS A 66 -4.78 23.98 -12.96
N ALA A 67 -4.48 22.75 -12.54
CA ALA A 67 -3.63 22.46 -11.40
C ALA A 67 -2.19 22.94 -11.66
N SER A 68 -1.45 23.24 -10.60
CA SER A 68 -0.08 23.73 -10.70
C SER A 68 0.90 22.61 -11.08
N VAL A 69 2.11 22.98 -11.52
CA VAL A 69 3.19 22.01 -11.76
C VAL A 69 3.51 21.19 -10.50
N ALA A 70 3.40 21.79 -9.31
CA ALA A 70 3.61 21.08 -8.05
C ALA A 70 2.51 20.03 -7.79
N ASP A 71 1.26 20.31 -8.18
CA ASP A 71 0.16 19.35 -8.10
C ASP A 71 0.39 18.17 -9.05
N HIS A 72 0.83 18.42 -10.28
CA HIS A 72 1.24 17.37 -11.21
C HIS A 72 2.33 16.47 -10.61
N PHE A 73 3.37 17.07 -10.02
CA PHE A 73 4.47 16.34 -9.43
C PHE A 73 4.04 15.47 -8.24
N ILE A 74 3.19 15.98 -7.35
CA ILE A 74 2.75 15.23 -6.17
C ILE A 74 1.82 14.07 -6.53
N PHE A 75 0.92 14.27 -7.50
CA PHE A 75 0.06 13.20 -8.04
C PHE A 75 0.87 12.14 -8.78
N LEU A 76 1.90 12.55 -9.53
CA LEU A 76 2.83 11.62 -10.19
C LEU A 76 3.57 10.77 -9.15
N THR A 77 4.10 11.40 -8.10
CA THR A 77 4.81 10.70 -7.03
C THR A 77 3.90 9.68 -6.33
N PHE A 78 2.69 10.08 -5.93
CA PHE A 78 1.72 9.16 -5.35
C PHE A 78 1.40 7.99 -6.28
N SER A 79 1.16 8.27 -7.57
CA SER A 79 0.79 7.26 -8.56
C SER A 79 1.92 6.26 -8.81
N VAL A 80 3.16 6.73 -8.96
CA VAL A 80 4.33 5.87 -9.18
C VAL A 80 4.62 5.01 -7.94
N CYS A 81 4.57 5.59 -6.75
CA CYS A 81 4.75 4.85 -5.49
C CYS A 81 3.68 3.76 -5.30
N SER A 82 2.41 4.09 -5.58
CA SER A 82 1.30 3.15 -5.49
C SER A 82 1.43 2.01 -6.49
N GLN A 83 1.80 2.31 -7.75
CA GLN A 83 2.06 1.32 -8.78
C GLN A 83 3.25 0.41 -8.42
N ALA A 84 4.33 0.96 -7.89
CA ALA A 84 5.48 0.18 -7.44
C ALA A 84 5.08 -0.81 -6.34
N CYS A 85 4.28 -0.37 -5.35
CA CYS A 85 3.74 -1.25 -4.32
C CYS A 85 2.94 -2.42 -4.92
N MET A 86 2.00 -2.14 -5.82
CA MET A 86 1.16 -3.16 -6.46
C MET A 86 1.97 -4.14 -7.30
N LEU A 87 2.91 -3.63 -8.10
CA LEU A 87 3.75 -4.44 -8.98
C LEU A 87 4.72 -5.33 -8.19
N CYS A 88 5.37 -4.80 -7.15
CA CYS A 88 6.26 -5.57 -6.27
C CYS A 88 5.50 -6.74 -5.61
N SER A 89 4.29 -6.48 -5.16
CA SER A 89 3.44 -7.50 -4.54
C SER A 89 2.98 -8.58 -5.52
N ALA A 90 2.47 -8.19 -6.69
CA ALA A 90 2.10 -9.13 -7.74
C ALA A 90 3.32 -9.97 -8.20
N GLY A 91 4.49 -9.34 -8.28
CA GLY A 91 5.77 -10.00 -8.53
C GLY A 91 6.10 -11.06 -7.48
N TYR A 92 6.02 -10.71 -6.20
CA TYR A 92 6.23 -11.68 -5.12
C TYR A 92 5.29 -12.86 -5.20
N HIS A 93 3.98 -12.61 -5.30
CA HIS A 93 3.01 -13.70 -5.41
C HIS A 93 3.20 -14.51 -6.70
N THR A 94 3.78 -13.95 -7.77
CA THR A 94 4.15 -14.71 -8.97
C THR A 94 5.33 -15.64 -8.72
N PHE A 95 6.39 -15.15 -8.07
CA PHE A 95 7.68 -15.83 -7.94
C PHE A 95 7.91 -16.53 -6.59
N ASN A 96 6.97 -16.48 -5.64
CA ASN A 96 7.12 -17.14 -4.35
C ASN A 96 7.20 -18.69 -4.44
N CYS A 97 6.88 -19.27 -5.60
CA CYS A 97 6.95 -20.71 -5.88
C CYS A 97 8.24 -21.14 -6.61
N HIS A 98 9.21 -20.22 -6.74
CA HIS A 98 10.45 -20.47 -7.47
C HIS A 98 11.28 -21.59 -6.84
N VAL A 99 11.93 -22.40 -7.68
CA VAL A 99 12.75 -23.57 -7.28
C VAL A 99 13.88 -23.20 -6.30
N HIS A 100 14.43 -22.00 -6.43
CA HIS A 100 15.43 -21.46 -5.50
C HIS A 100 14.79 -20.56 -4.46
N GLU A 101 14.86 -20.96 -3.18
CA GLU A 101 14.36 -20.19 -2.03
C GLU A 101 14.94 -18.77 -1.97
N LYS A 102 16.22 -18.58 -2.33
CA LYS A 102 16.85 -17.25 -2.38
C LYS A 102 16.09 -16.28 -3.30
N VAL A 103 15.52 -16.76 -4.40
CA VAL A 103 14.72 -15.93 -5.32
C VAL A 103 13.39 -15.55 -4.69
N ALA A 104 12.69 -16.52 -4.08
CA ALA A 104 11.44 -16.25 -3.36
C ALA A 104 11.63 -15.27 -2.19
N THR A 105 12.71 -15.41 -1.41
CA THR A 105 13.05 -14.51 -0.31
C THR A 105 13.41 -13.10 -0.79
N ARG A 106 14.10 -12.96 -1.92
CA ARG A 106 14.36 -11.64 -2.53
C ARG A 106 13.07 -10.97 -2.97
N TRP A 107 12.19 -11.71 -3.64
CA TRP A 107 10.88 -11.18 -4.01
C TRP A 107 10.03 -10.80 -2.80
N TYR A 108 10.09 -11.56 -1.72
CA TYR A 108 9.44 -11.22 -0.45
C TYR A 108 9.99 -9.90 0.14
N SER A 109 11.32 -9.70 0.08
CA SER A 109 11.94 -8.42 0.44
C SER A 109 11.45 -7.27 -0.43
N VAL A 110 11.38 -7.48 -1.75
CA VAL A 110 10.89 -6.49 -2.73
C VAL A 110 9.42 -6.12 -2.47
N ASP A 111 8.55 -7.07 -2.11
CA ASP A 111 7.16 -6.80 -1.72
C ASP A 111 7.09 -5.91 -0.46
N LEU A 112 7.87 -6.25 0.58
CA LEU A 112 7.92 -5.44 1.80
C LEU A 112 8.46 -4.02 1.56
N VAL A 113 9.46 -3.86 0.69
CA VAL A 113 9.93 -2.54 0.23
C VAL A 113 8.87 -1.84 -0.61
N GLY A 114 8.11 -2.57 -1.42
CA GLY A 114 6.97 -2.04 -2.16
C GLY A 114 5.94 -1.40 -1.23
N ILE A 115 5.59 -2.06 -0.13
CA ILE A 115 4.67 -1.54 0.90
C ILE A 115 5.21 -0.22 1.47
N THR A 116 6.49 -0.14 1.84
CA THR A 116 7.07 1.09 2.41
C THR A 116 7.12 2.23 1.40
N VAL A 117 7.40 1.94 0.11
CA VAL A 117 7.33 2.94 -0.97
C VAL A 117 5.89 3.40 -1.21
N GLY A 118 4.90 2.51 -1.13
CA GLY A 118 3.48 2.87 -1.21
C GLY A 118 3.06 3.81 -0.07
N MET A 119 3.50 3.52 1.16
CA MET A 119 3.30 4.39 2.33
C MET A 119 3.92 5.78 2.10
N LEU A 120 5.15 5.84 1.59
CA LEU A 120 5.81 7.10 1.25
C LEU A 120 4.93 7.96 0.31
N GLY A 121 4.40 7.37 -0.77
CA GLY A 121 3.52 8.07 -1.70
C GLY A 121 2.26 8.62 -1.01
N CYS A 122 1.60 7.82 -0.17
CA CYS A 122 0.41 8.23 0.58
C CYS A 122 0.71 9.38 1.54
N TYR A 123 1.84 9.31 2.26
CA TYR A 123 2.28 10.38 3.14
C TYR A 123 2.61 11.66 2.39
N MET A 124 3.32 11.57 1.26
CA MET A 124 3.76 12.75 0.52
C MET A 124 2.56 13.57 0.04
N ILE A 125 1.56 12.93 -0.59
CA ILE A 125 0.36 13.64 -1.06
C ILE A 125 -0.51 14.13 0.09
N GLY A 126 -0.64 13.36 1.17
CA GLY A 126 -1.40 13.75 2.36
C GLY A 126 -0.81 14.96 3.08
N LEU A 127 0.51 14.96 3.30
CA LEU A 127 1.23 16.07 3.93
C LEU A 127 1.27 17.31 3.04
N TYR A 128 1.40 17.12 1.72
CA TYR A 128 1.38 18.21 0.75
C TYR A 128 0.08 19.01 0.83
N TYR A 129 -1.06 18.33 0.81
CA TYR A 129 -2.37 18.99 0.86
C TYR A 129 -2.80 19.38 2.26
N GLY A 130 -2.48 18.59 3.29
CA GLY A 130 -2.79 18.93 4.67
C GLY A 130 -2.09 20.21 5.11
N PHE A 131 -0.78 20.30 4.88
CA PHE A 131 0.02 21.46 5.26
C PHE A 131 0.32 22.38 4.06
N TYR A 132 -0.62 22.50 3.13
CA TYR A 132 -0.47 23.29 1.91
C TYR A 132 0.00 24.74 2.21
N CYS A 133 -0.60 25.35 3.23
CA CYS A 133 -0.28 26.71 3.68
C CYS A 133 0.86 26.80 4.71
N PHE A 134 1.34 25.67 5.22
CA PHE A 134 2.32 25.61 6.32
C PHE A 134 3.60 24.92 5.86
N ASN A 135 4.38 25.59 5.00
CA ASN A 135 5.53 25.00 4.32
C ASN A 135 6.59 24.40 5.28
N MET A 136 6.88 25.07 6.40
CA MET A 136 7.86 24.56 7.38
C MET A 136 7.36 23.29 8.06
N THR A 137 6.08 23.27 8.47
CA THR A 137 5.45 22.09 9.09
C THR A 137 5.35 20.92 8.11
N LYS A 138 5.00 21.21 6.85
CA LYS A 138 5.01 20.23 5.75
C LYS A 138 6.38 19.58 5.60
N LEU A 139 7.43 20.39 5.47
CA LEU A 139 8.80 19.90 5.30
C LEU A 139 9.25 19.08 6.51
N PHE A 140 8.95 19.55 7.73
CA PHE A 140 9.26 18.84 8.97
C PHE A 140 8.72 17.41 8.98
N TYR A 141 7.42 17.22 8.70
CA TYR A 141 6.84 15.88 8.65
C TYR A 141 7.32 15.05 7.46
N GLN A 142 7.57 15.68 6.31
CA GLN A 142 8.11 14.97 5.14
C GLN A 142 9.50 14.39 5.44
N VAL A 143 10.38 15.15 6.09
CA VAL A 143 11.71 14.68 6.51
C VAL A 143 11.59 13.50 7.47
N ILE A 144 10.73 13.60 8.49
CA ILE A 144 10.48 12.50 9.45
C ILE A 144 10.04 11.23 8.72
N VAL A 145 9.05 11.32 7.83
CA VAL A 145 8.55 10.18 7.07
C VAL A 145 9.64 9.59 6.19
N ILE A 146 10.40 10.41 5.45
CA ILE A 146 11.50 9.92 4.59
C ILE A 146 12.52 9.17 5.43
N SER A 147 12.93 9.70 6.59
CA SER A 147 13.85 9.02 7.50
C SER A 147 13.29 7.67 7.98
N MET A 148 12.00 7.62 8.36
CA MET A 148 11.34 6.36 8.75
C MET A 148 11.33 5.34 7.60
N ILE A 149 11.07 5.77 6.37
CA ILE A 149 11.06 4.89 5.19
C ILE A 149 12.46 4.37 4.84
N VAL A 150 13.50 5.21 4.93
CA VAL A 150 14.90 4.79 4.70
C VAL A 150 15.33 3.73 5.72
N VAL A 151 15.02 3.93 7.00
CA VAL A 151 15.28 2.92 8.05
C VAL A 151 14.52 1.64 7.75
N SER A 152 13.25 1.75 7.33
CA SER A 152 12.42 0.60 6.99
C SER A 152 12.98 -0.21 5.83
N ILE A 153 13.36 0.44 4.73
CA ILE A 153 13.97 -0.23 3.58
C ILE A 153 15.26 -0.95 4.01
N SER A 154 16.11 -0.30 4.80
CA SER A 154 17.36 -0.90 5.32
C SER A 154 17.10 -2.16 6.13
N LEU A 155 16.02 -2.20 6.91
CA LEU A 155 15.59 -3.40 7.64
C LEU A 155 15.03 -4.47 6.70
N MET A 156 14.19 -4.10 5.72
CA MET A 156 13.53 -5.03 4.80
C MET A 156 14.49 -5.72 3.83
N ILE A 157 15.67 -5.17 3.57
CA ILE A 157 16.71 -5.83 2.77
C ILE A 157 17.59 -6.77 3.62
N HIS A 158 17.53 -6.69 4.95
CA HIS A 158 18.40 -7.46 5.83
C HIS A 158 17.89 -8.91 6.01
N PRO A 159 18.67 -9.96 5.66
CA PRO A 159 18.19 -11.35 5.65
C PRO A 159 17.63 -11.85 6.98
N LYS A 160 18.23 -11.46 8.12
CA LYS A 160 17.71 -11.84 9.45
C LYS A 160 16.30 -11.31 9.68
N TYR A 161 16.03 -10.07 9.23
CA TYR A 161 14.74 -9.41 9.43
C TYR A 161 13.64 -10.06 8.59
N LEU A 162 13.97 -10.74 7.49
CA LEU A 162 13.03 -11.49 6.65
C LEU A 162 12.61 -12.84 7.25
N SER A 163 13.36 -13.38 8.20
CA SER A 163 13.06 -14.70 8.79
C SER A 163 11.72 -14.73 9.55
N LYS A 164 11.14 -15.92 9.72
CA LYS A 164 9.85 -16.10 10.42
C LYS A 164 9.86 -15.55 11.86
N ARG A 165 11.01 -15.60 12.54
CA ARG A 165 11.20 -15.09 13.91
C ARG A 165 10.81 -13.62 14.05
N TRP A 166 11.08 -12.80 13.03
CA TRP A 166 10.83 -11.36 13.06
C TRP A 166 9.47 -10.96 12.47
N ARG A 167 8.61 -11.94 12.14
CA ARG A 167 7.30 -11.68 11.50
C ARG A 167 6.44 -10.69 12.29
N ASN A 168 6.27 -10.89 13.58
CA ASN A 168 5.44 -10.01 14.40
C ASN A 168 6.06 -8.62 14.55
N THR A 169 7.38 -8.53 14.67
CA THR A 169 8.10 -7.25 14.70
C THR A 169 7.94 -6.48 13.39
N ARG A 170 7.98 -7.17 12.23
CA ARG A 170 7.72 -6.53 10.92
C ARG A 170 6.31 -5.96 10.83
N ILE A 171 5.32 -6.74 11.25
CA ILE A 171 3.92 -6.29 11.24
C ILE A 171 3.74 -5.09 12.16
N LEU A 172 4.26 -5.15 13.38
CA LEU A 172 4.22 -4.04 14.33
C LEU A 172 4.91 -2.80 13.74
N HIS A 173 6.11 -2.95 13.18
CA HIS A 173 6.86 -1.85 12.59
C HIS A 173 6.08 -1.14 11.48
N LEU A 174 5.57 -1.88 10.49
CA LEU A 174 4.76 -1.31 9.40
C LEU A 174 3.45 -0.68 9.91
N SER A 175 2.83 -1.29 10.93
CA SER A 175 1.62 -0.74 11.56
C SER A 175 1.92 0.58 12.28
N MET A 176 3.04 0.68 12.99
CA MET A 176 3.46 1.91 13.68
C MET A 176 3.78 3.03 12.69
N ILE A 177 4.42 2.73 11.56
CA ILE A 177 4.61 3.71 10.47
C ILE A 177 3.26 4.16 9.91
N THR A 178 2.28 3.28 9.81
CA THR A 178 0.95 3.68 9.32
C THR A 178 0.24 4.57 10.33
N ILE A 179 0.23 4.17 11.61
CA ILE A 179 -0.45 4.88 12.70
C ILE A 179 0.20 6.23 13.01
N SER A 180 1.50 6.39 12.78
CA SER A 180 2.19 7.66 13.03
C SER A 180 1.61 8.83 12.24
N GLY A 181 0.89 8.59 11.15
CA GLY A 181 0.19 9.59 10.36
C GLY A 181 -1.00 10.23 11.07
N LEU A 182 -1.48 9.65 12.17
CA LEU A 182 -2.45 10.29 13.05
C LEU A 182 -1.86 11.52 13.75
N LEU A 183 -0.54 11.57 13.98
CA LEU A 183 0.13 12.73 14.59
C LEU A 183 0.06 13.99 13.69
N PRO A 184 0.51 13.97 12.42
CA PRO A 184 0.33 15.11 11.52
C PRO A 184 -1.16 15.38 11.24
N THR A 185 -2.04 14.38 11.26
CA THR A 185 -3.49 14.60 11.13
C THR A 185 -4.04 15.40 12.32
N LEU A 186 -3.64 15.05 13.54
CA LEU A 186 -4.04 15.79 14.75
C LEU A 186 -3.51 17.23 14.71
N HIS A 187 -2.22 17.41 14.40
CA HIS A 187 -1.64 18.75 14.26
C HIS A 187 -2.38 19.56 13.17
N TRP A 188 -2.61 18.97 12.01
CA TRP A 188 -3.39 19.58 10.92
C TRP A 188 -4.78 20.02 11.40
N SER A 189 -5.48 19.18 12.18
CA SER A 189 -6.83 19.52 12.68
C SER A 189 -6.86 20.69 13.66
N ILE A 190 -5.73 21.00 14.31
CA ILE A 190 -5.60 22.12 15.25
C ILE A 190 -5.31 23.43 14.50
N VAL A 191 -4.51 23.38 13.43
CA VAL A 191 -4.05 24.58 12.71
C VAL A 191 -4.89 24.93 11.48
N SER A 192 -5.75 24.02 11.03
CA SER A 192 -6.61 24.23 9.86
C SER A 192 -7.92 24.90 10.22
N THR A 193 -8.61 25.43 9.21
CA THR A 193 -9.93 26.02 9.41
C THR A 193 -10.96 24.95 9.78
N GLU A 194 -11.99 25.32 10.54
CA GLU A 194 -13.09 24.40 10.88
C GLU A 194 -13.74 23.78 9.64
N MET A 195 -13.83 24.54 8.54
CA MET A 195 -14.42 24.08 7.29
C MET A 195 -13.59 22.94 6.69
N GLU A 196 -12.27 23.09 6.63
CA GLU A 196 -11.37 22.05 6.13
C GLU A 196 -11.47 20.77 6.98
N VAL A 197 -11.48 20.92 8.31
CA VAL A 197 -11.61 19.78 9.22
C VAL A 197 -12.94 19.04 8.99
N LYS A 198 -14.06 19.78 8.90
CA LYS A 198 -15.40 19.21 8.65
C LYS A 198 -15.46 18.47 7.30
N LEU A 199 -14.81 18.98 6.26
CA LEU A 199 -14.83 18.37 4.93
C LEU A 199 -13.94 17.12 4.82
N PHE A 200 -12.76 17.15 5.44
CA PHE A 200 -11.68 16.23 5.10
C PHE A 200 -11.30 15.22 6.18
N LEU A 201 -11.60 15.50 7.46
CA LEU A 201 -11.20 14.61 8.55
C LEU A 201 -11.88 13.22 8.45
N SER A 202 -13.13 13.17 8.01
CA SER A 202 -13.88 11.92 7.80
C SER A 202 -13.20 11.01 6.77
N SER A 203 -12.61 11.58 5.72
CA SER A 203 -11.87 10.82 4.70
C SER A 203 -10.61 10.17 5.29
N VAL A 204 -9.95 10.83 6.24
CA VAL A 204 -8.80 10.24 6.95
C VAL A 204 -9.27 9.08 7.85
N PHE A 205 -10.35 9.27 8.61
CA PHE A 205 -10.92 8.18 9.42
C PHE A 205 -11.34 6.96 8.58
N ILE A 206 -11.97 7.18 7.43
CA ILE A 206 -12.34 6.12 6.50
C ILE A 206 -11.10 5.36 6.00
N LEU A 207 -10.01 6.06 5.67
CA LEU A 207 -8.75 5.41 5.28
C LEU A 207 -8.25 4.48 6.39
N TYR A 208 -8.16 4.95 7.63
CA TYR A 208 -7.68 4.13 8.75
C TYR A 208 -8.63 2.98 9.08
N ALA A 209 -9.94 3.15 8.90
CA ALA A 209 -10.92 2.08 9.04
C ALA A 209 -10.69 0.98 7.98
N ILE A 210 -10.50 1.35 6.71
CA ILE A 210 -10.18 0.42 5.62
C ILE A 210 -8.90 -0.37 5.93
N LEU A 211 -7.83 0.33 6.34
CA LEU A 211 -6.54 -0.29 6.67
C LEU A 211 -6.64 -1.18 7.92
N GLY A 212 -7.41 -0.77 8.93
CA GLY A 212 -7.68 -1.56 10.13
C GLY A 212 -8.43 -2.85 9.82
N VAL A 213 -9.44 -2.79 8.94
CA VAL A 213 -10.16 -3.97 8.44
C VAL A 213 -9.20 -4.87 7.66
N ALA A 214 -8.38 -4.33 6.77
CA ALA A 214 -7.35 -5.10 6.04
C ALA A 214 -6.46 -5.89 7.02
N LEU A 215 -5.87 -5.19 8.00
CA LEU A 215 -4.99 -5.78 9.00
C LEU A 215 -5.69 -6.85 9.83
N SER A 216 -6.98 -6.65 10.15
CA SER A 216 -7.78 -7.62 10.91
C SER A 216 -7.92 -8.96 10.15
N PHE A 217 -8.17 -8.93 8.83
CA PHE A 217 -8.17 -10.13 7.99
C PHE A 217 -6.79 -10.79 8.04
N TYR A 218 -5.73 -10.03 7.73
CA TYR A 218 -4.37 -10.53 7.65
C TYR A 218 -3.90 -11.21 8.94
N LEU A 219 -4.27 -10.67 10.11
CA LEU A 219 -3.92 -11.22 11.42
C LEU A 219 -4.80 -12.40 11.84
N SER A 220 -6.12 -12.26 11.71
CA SER A 220 -7.08 -13.26 12.20
C SER A 220 -7.06 -14.56 11.39
N LYS A 221 -6.64 -14.48 10.11
CA LYS A 221 -6.77 -15.56 9.12
C LYS A 221 -8.23 -15.99 8.92
N PHE A 222 -9.18 -15.08 9.16
CA PHE A 222 -10.57 -15.28 8.80
C PHE A 222 -10.74 -15.10 7.28
N PRO A 223 -11.57 -15.93 6.59
CA PRO A 223 -12.40 -17.01 7.12
C PRO A 223 -11.72 -18.38 7.18
N GLU A 224 -10.56 -18.57 6.56
CA GLU A 224 -9.93 -19.89 6.39
C GLU A 224 -9.60 -20.59 7.72
N ARG A 225 -9.33 -19.82 8.78
CA ARG A 225 -9.12 -20.33 10.13
C ARG A 225 -10.28 -21.15 10.67
N TYR A 226 -11.52 -20.74 10.37
CA TYR A 226 -12.73 -21.42 10.85
C TYR A 226 -13.21 -22.50 9.87
N PHE A 227 -12.82 -22.39 8.61
CA PHE A 227 -13.20 -23.33 7.57
C PHE A 227 -11.97 -23.80 6.77
N PRO A 228 -11.05 -24.56 7.39
CA PRO A 228 -9.83 -25.01 6.73
C PRO A 228 -10.12 -25.75 5.44
N GLY A 229 -9.34 -25.47 4.39
CA GLY A 229 -9.51 -26.10 3.08
C GLY A 229 -10.62 -25.53 2.18
N ARG A 230 -11.61 -24.81 2.73
CA ARG A 230 -12.72 -24.26 1.91
C ARG A 230 -12.30 -23.04 1.09
N PHE A 231 -11.37 -22.24 1.60
CA PHE A 231 -10.93 -20.97 1.02
C PHE A 231 -9.54 -21.05 0.37
N ASN A 232 -9.13 -22.25 -0.07
CA ASN A 232 -7.79 -22.48 -0.60
C ASN A 232 -7.45 -21.66 -1.84
N TYR A 233 -8.41 -21.34 -2.69
CA TYR A 233 -8.18 -20.64 -3.96
C TYR A 233 -8.63 -19.18 -3.94
N ILE A 234 -9.75 -18.90 -3.29
CA ILE A 234 -10.43 -17.59 -3.32
C ILE A 234 -11.02 -17.32 -1.93
N GLY A 235 -10.98 -16.06 -1.50
CA GLY A 235 -11.70 -15.55 -0.34
C GLY A 235 -11.02 -15.80 1.00
N HIS A 236 -9.78 -16.31 1.02
CA HIS A 236 -8.99 -16.35 2.26
C HIS A 236 -8.49 -14.95 2.64
N SER A 237 -8.06 -14.80 3.90
CA SER A 237 -7.67 -13.53 4.51
C SER A 237 -6.70 -12.69 3.68
N HIS A 238 -5.72 -13.33 3.04
CA HIS A 238 -4.72 -12.65 2.23
C HIS A 238 -5.33 -12.04 0.95
N ASN A 239 -6.35 -12.67 0.35
CA ASN A 239 -7.08 -12.05 -0.75
C ASN A 239 -7.78 -10.77 -0.29
N TRP A 240 -8.43 -10.80 0.89
CA TRP A 240 -9.09 -9.62 1.45
C TRP A 240 -8.10 -8.53 1.82
N TRP A 241 -6.94 -8.87 2.39
CA TRP A 241 -5.84 -7.93 2.61
C TRP A 241 -5.51 -7.16 1.33
N HIS A 242 -5.31 -7.86 0.20
CA HIS A 242 -5.01 -7.22 -1.09
C HIS A 242 -6.13 -6.29 -1.56
N VAL A 243 -7.38 -6.74 -1.46
CA VAL A 243 -8.56 -5.95 -1.88
C VAL A 243 -8.67 -4.66 -1.07
N PHE A 244 -8.56 -4.71 0.26
CA PHE A 244 -8.66 -3.51 1.09
C PHE A 244 -7.47 -2.57 0.92
N VAL A 245 -6.25 -3.09 0.67
CA VAL A 245 -5.10 -2.24 0.30
C VAL A 245 -5.39 -1.51 -1.02
N ALA A 246 -5.90 -2.19 -2.04
CA ALA A 246 -6.28 -1.54 -3.31
C ALA A 246 -7.36 -0.46 -3.13
N ILE A 247 -8.40 -0.75 -2.33
CA ILE A 247 -9.46 0.22 -1.99
C ILE A 247 -8.88 1.43 -1.24
N SER A 248 -7.92 1.23 -0.34
CA SER A 248 -7.28 2.32 0.41
C SER A 248 -6.55 3.31 -0.50
N LEU A 249 -5.84 2.80 -1.52
CA LEU A 249 -5.13 3.63 -2.51
C LEU A 249 -6.12 4.40 -3.40
N TRP A 250 -7.19 3.74 -3.85
CA TRP A 250 -8.25 4.40 -4.60
C TRP A 250 -8.92 5.50 -3.78
N HIS A 251 -9.27 5.21 -2.53
CA HIS A 251 -9.88 6.18 -1.60
C HIS A 251 -8.96 7.39 -1.39
N TRP A 252 -7.67 7.15 -1.13
CA TRP A 252 -6.71 8.22 -0.88
C TRP A 252 -6.47 9.12 -2.10
N ARG A 253 -6.49 8.54 -3.31
CA ARG A 253 -6.47 9.32 -4.56
C ARG A 253 -7.68 10.25 -4.67
N ASN A 254 -8.90 9.73 -4.46
CA ASN A 254 -10.12 10.53 -4.56
C ASN A 254 -10.20 11.61 -3.48
N PHE A 255 -9.70 11.31 -2.28
CA PHE A 255 -9.49 12.30 -1.24
C PHE A 255 -8.58 13.44 -1.72
N ALA A 256 -7.41 13.12 -2.30
CA ALA A 256 -6.48 14.14 -2.80
C ALA A 256 -7.08 15.02 -3.91
N ILE A 257 -7.88 14.44 -4.82
CA ILE A 257 -8.61 15.20 -5.85
C ILE A 257 -9.61 16.17 -5.22
N SER A 258 -10.32 15.73 -4.18
CA SER A 258 -11.29 16.56 -3.47
C SER A 258 -10.62 17.74 -2.75
N VAL A 259 -9.45 17.51 -2.14
CA VAL A 259 -8.69 18.58 -1.50
C VAL A 259 -8.09 19.54 -2.53
N LEU A 260 -7.58 19.04 -3.66
CA LEU A 260 -7.10 19.88 -4.75
C LEU A 260 -8.22 20.80 -5.28
N ALA A 261 -9.40 20.25 -5.57
CA ALA A 261 -10.54 21.04 -6.05
C ALA A 261 -10.95 22.14 -5.06
N TYR A 262 -10.87 21.86 -3.76
CA TYR A 262 -11.06 22.87 -2.71
C TYR A 262 -9.96 23.95 -2.74
N ARG A 263 -8.68 23.56 -2.81
CA ARG A 263 -7.53 24.47 -2.81
C ARG A 263 -7.48 25.40 -4.02
N LEU A 264 -7.99 24.97 -5.18
CA LEU A 264 -8.09 25.83 -6.35
C LEU A 264 -9.05 27.01 -6.17
N ASN A 265 -10.01 26.88 -5.25
CA ASN A 265 -10.99 27.92 -4.93
C ASN A 265 -10.72 28.63 -3.60
N THR A 266 -9.74 28.18 -2.82
CA THR A 266 -9.46 28.70 -1.47
C THR A 266 -7.97 28.90 -1.31
N THR A 267 -7.57 30.17 -1.31
CA THR A 267 -6.18 30.56 -1.06
C THR A 267 -5.84 30.44 0.42
N CYS A 268 -4.55 30.30 0.71
CA CYS A 268 -4.06 30.43 2.07
C CYS A 268 -4.39 31.83 2.59
N LEU A 269 -5.01 31.91 3.76
CA LEU A 269 -5.13 33.17 4.48
C LEU A 269 -3.71 33.68 4.70
N GLN A 270 -3.41 34.90 4.22
CA GLN A 270 -2.16 35.56 4.58
C GLN A 270 -2.19 35.77 6.08
N THR A 271 -1.48 34.94 6.83
CA THR A 271 -1.12 35.25 8.21
C THR A 271 -0.17 36.44 8.14
N SER A 272 -0.69 37.63 8.38
CA SER A 272 0.07 38.84 8.72
C SER A 272 0.89 38.63 9.99
#